data_AF-A0A5S4EIV8-F1
#
_entry.id   AF-A0A5S4EIV8-F1
#
_cell.length_a   1.000
_cell.length_b   1.000
_cell.length_c   1.000
_cell.angle_alpha   90.00
_cell.angle_beta   90.00
_cell.angle_gamma   90.00
#
_symmetry.space_group_name_H-M   'P 1'
#
loop_
_entity.id
_entity.type
_entity.pdbx_description
1 polymer ?
#
loop_
_entity_poly.entity_id
_entity_poly.type
_entity_poly.pdbx_seq_one_letter_code
_entity_poly.pdbx_strand_id
1 'polypeptide(L)'
;MEMEDAALSAFAVFFSHSPSFLDSQVRMQQQLGRNNAASLFGVHEIPCDNQIRNLLDPVLPETLYPVMAEMGDTLYQQGDLAGFRSINDTLRITLDGTDFFSSEKISCARCRETRLKNGRVLHRHMAVTPVLVAPGQANALPLPPEFVQPQDGQDKQDCEWAASARWLAR
;
A
#
# COMPACT_ATOMS: atom_id res chain seq x y z
N MET A 1 -15.67 -13.14 12.55
CA MET A 1 -14.50 -12.43 12.02
C MET A 1 -14.89 -11.03 11.63
N GLU A 2 -14.33 -10.07 12.35
CA GLU A 2 -14.59 -8.64 12.17
C GLU A 2 -13.70 -8.05 11.06
N MET A 3 -14.10 -6.90 10.51
CA MET A 3 -13.31 -6.18 9.50
C MET A 3 -11.95 -5.73 10.06
N GLU A 4 -11.91 -5.38 11.34
CA GLU A 4 -10.69 -4.98 12.05
C GLU A 4 -9.62 -6.08 12.03
N ASP A 5 -10.00 -7.33 12.35
CA ASP A 5 -9.09 -8.47 12.32
C ASP A 5 -8.52 -8.71 10.91
N ALA A 6 -9.34 -8.52 9.88
CA ALA A 6 -8.90 -8.64 8.49
C ALA A 6 -7.89 -7.54 8.10
N ALA A 7 -8.16 -6.29 8.48
CA ALA A 7 -7.28 -5.15 8.21
C ALA A 7 -5.93 -5.29 8.94
N LEU A 8 -5.96 -5.60 10.24
CA LEU A 8 -4.76 -5.83 11.05
C LEU A 8 -3.95 -7.03 10.55
N SER A 9 -4.63 -8.10 10.13
CA SER A 9 -3.96 -9.26 9.55
C SER A 9 -3.31 -8.94 8.20
N ALA A 10 -3.99 -8.19 7.33
CA ALA A 10 -3.42 -7.74 6.06
C ALA A 10 -2.14 -6.92 6.27
N PHE A 11 -2.12 -6.06 7.29
CA PHE A 11 -0.92 -5.34 7.70
C PHE A 11 0.16 -6.28 8.27
N ALA A 12 -0.22 -7.21 9.15
CA ALA A 12 0.68 -8.16 9.78
C ALA A 12 1.37 -9.11 8.78
N VAL A 13 0.76 -9.42 7.63
CA VAL A 13 1.35 -10.22 6.56
C VAL A 13 2.70 -9.66 6.11
N PHE A 14 2.87 -8.33 6.06
CA PHE A 14 4.14 -7.70 5.66
C PHE A 14 5.29 -7.92 6.66
N PHE A 15 4.98 -8.38 7.87
CA PHE A 15 5.95 -8.71 8.92
C PHE A 15 6.15 -10.23 9.06
N SER A 16 5.53 -11.03 8.18
CA SER A 16 5.65 -12.47 8.17
C SER A 16 6.58 -12.95 7.05
N HIS A 17 7.44 -13.91 7.38
CA HIS A 17 8.31 -14.60 6.41
C HIS A 17 7.77 -15.97 5.98
N SER A 18 6.51 -16.28 6.30
CA SER A 18 5.87 -17.55 5.94
C SER A 18 5.01 -17.41 4.67
N PRO A 19 5.01 -18.42 3.78
CA PRO A 19 4.11 -18.48 2.63
C PRO A 19 2.62 -18.51 3.00
N SER A 20 2.28 -18.93 4.22
CA SER A 20 0.93 -18.86 4.75
C SER A 20 0.94 -18.14 6.08
N PHE A 21 0.20 -17.03 6.15
CA PHE A 21 0.08 -16.23 7.36
C PHE A 21 -0.62 -17.02 8.46
N LEU A 22 -1.84 -17.50 8.20
CA LEU A 22 -2.64 -18.25 9.17
C LEU A 22 -1.87 -19.43 9.78
N ASP A 23 -1.32 -20.28 8.92
CA ASP A 23 -0.61 -21.49 9.37
C ASP A 23 0.63 -21.15 10.22
N SER A 24 1.36 -20.08 9.87
CA SER A 24 2.51 -19.64 10.69
C SER A 24 2.10 -19.23 12.11
N GLN A 25 0.97 -18.53 12.24
CA GLN A 25 0.48 -18.09 13.54
C GLN A 25 -0.07 -19.27 14.35
N VAL A 26 -0.76 -20.22 13.71
CA VAL A 26 -1.26 -21.44 14.36
C VAL A 26 -0.10 -22.30 14.88
N ARG A 27 0.94 -22.52 14.08
CA ARG A 27 2.13 -23.28 14.53
C ARG A 27 2.82 -22.59 15.71
N MET A 28 2.99 -21.27 15.64
CA MET A 28 3.59 -20.49 16.72
C MET A 28 2.78 -20.62 18.01
N GLN A 29 1.45 -20.53 17.92
CA GLN A 29 0.54 -20.73 19.04
C GLN A 29 0.70 -22.12 19.67
N GLN A 30 0.81 -23.17 18.86
CA GLN A 30 0.96 -24.55 19.33
C GLN A 30 2.33 -24.78 20.00
N GLN A 31 3.40 -24.20 19.46
CA GLN A 31 4.77 -24.43 19.95
C GLN A 31 5.13 -23.55 21.15
N LEU A 32 4.66 -22.30 21.17
CA LEU A 32 5.10 -21.28 22.13
C LEU A 32 3.97 -20.79 23.05
N GLY A 33 2.73 -21.24 22.84
CA GLY A 33 1.55 -20.78 23.60
C GLY A 33 1.12 -19.34 23.27
N ARG A 34 1.73 -18.72 22.26
CA ARG A 34 1.44 -17.35 21.80
C ARG A 34 1.70 -17.23 20.30
N ASN A 35 1.10 -16.23 19.66
CA ASN A 35 1.34 -15.89 18.26
C ASN A 35 1.47 -14.37 18.07
N ASN A 36 2.12 -13.95 17.00
CA ASN A 36 2.38 -12.53 16.72
C ASN A 36 1.12 -11.78 16.29
N ALA A 37 0.20 -12.42 15.56
CA ALA A 37 -1.04 -11.79 15.13
C ALA A 37 -1.82 -11.23 16.33
N ALA A 38 -2.00 -12.02 17.38
CA ALA A 38 -2.65 -11.56 18.61
C ALA A 38 -1.74 -10.64 19.44
N SER A 39 -0.49 -11.05 19.71
CA SER A 39 0.35 -10.35 20.69
C SER A 39 1.00 -9.04 20.22
N LEU A 40 1.25 -8.90 18.92
CA LEU A 40 1.85 -7.69 18.33
C LEU A 40 0.84 -6.83 17.59
N PHE A 41 -0.14 -7.46 16.93
CA PHE A 41 -1.08 -6.75 16.05
C PHE A 41 -2.50 -6.69 16.60
N GLY A 42 -2.80 -7.34 17.73
CA GLY A 42 -4.13 -7.30 18.34
C GLY A 42 -5.22 -8.05 17.57
N VAL A 43 -4.84 -8.96 16.67
CA VAL A 43 -5.80 -9.79 15.91
C VAL A 43 -6.44 -10.82 16.83
N HIS A 44 -7.77 -10.81 16.91
CA HIS A 44 -8.55 -11.73 17.75
C HIS A 44 -8.85 -13.04 17.01
N GLU A 45 -9.40 -12.95 15.80
CA GLU A 45 -9.68 -14.08 14.92
C GLU A 45 -8.77 -14.03 13.69
N ILE A 46 -7.79 -14.94 13.59
CA ILE A 46 -6.78 -14.92 12.53
C ILE A 46 -7.40 -15.42 11.21
N PRO A 47 -7.55 -14.56 10.19
CA PRO A 47 -8.10 -14.94 8.89
C PRO A 47 -7.08 -15.72 8.05
N CYS A 48 -7.59 -16.49 7.08
CA CYS A 48 -6.78 -16.93 5.94
C CYS A 48 -6.69 -15.84 4.86
N ASP A 49 -5.74 -15.98 3.94
CA ASP A 49 -5.51 -15.01 2.87
C ASP A 49 -6.76 -14.75 2.01
N ASN A 50 -7.57 -15.77 1.75
CA ASN A 50 -8.83 -15.64 1.00
C ASN A 50 -9.87 -14.83 1.77
N GLN A 51 -9.93 -14.98 3.10
CA GLN A 51 -10.83 -14.22 3.95
C GLN A 51 -10.43 -12.74 4.00
N ILE A 52 -9.13 -12.45 4.09
CA ILE A 52 -8.60 -11.08 3.99
C ILE A 52 -9.05 -10.45 2.66
N ARG A 53 -8.79 -11.13 1.54
CA ARG A 53 -9.15 -10.65 0.19
C ARG A 53 -10.66 -10.42 0.04
N ASN A 54 -11.48 -11.38 0.46
CA ASN A 54 -12.94 -11.26 0.35
C ASN A 54 -13.50 -10.05 1.10
N LEU A 55 -12.88 -9.66 2.22
CA LEU A 55 -13.31 -8.50 3.00
C LEU A 55 -12.71 -7.18 2.50
N LEU A 56 -11.42 -7.18 2.11
CA LEU A 56 -10.70 -5.94 1.80
C LEU A 56 -10.68 -5.58 0.31
N ASP A 57 -10.68 -6.54 -0.61
CA ASP A 57 -10.65 -6.26 -2.06
C ASP A 57 -11.84 -5.40 -2.55
N PRO A 58 -13.07 -5.52 -1.97
CA PRO A 58 -14.19 -4.64 -2.33
C PRO A 58 -14.08 -3.22 -1.76
N VAL A 59 -13.20 -2.97 -0.79
CA VAL A 59 -13.07 -1.68 -0.12
C VAL A 59 -12.18 -0.77 -0.96
N LEU A 60 -12.68 0.43 -1.25
CA LEU A 60 -11.94 1.45 -1.97
C LEU A 60 -10.71 1.90 -1.15
N PRO A 61 -9.48 1.90 -1.72
CA PRO A 61 -8.28 2.33 -1.00
C PRO A 61 -8.37 3.74 -0.41
N GLU A 62 -9.13 4.62 -1.04
CA GLU A 62 -9.38 6.00 -0.63
C GLU A 62 -9.98 6.08 0.79
N THR A 63 -10.62 5.00 1.24
CA THR A 63 -11.14 4.88 2.63
C THR A 63 -10.02 5.00 3.67
N LEU A 64 -8.78 4.62 3.34
CA LEU A 64 -7.63 4.69 4.25
C LEU A 64 -6.85 6.02 4.14
N TYR A 65 -7.11 6.81 3.10
CA TYR A 65 -6.33 8.04 2.85
C TYR A 65 -6.46 9.08 3.96
N PRO A 66 -7.64 9.32 4.56
CA PRO A 66 -7.76 10.27 5.68
C PRO A 66 -6.88 9.88 6.88
N VAL A 67 -6.79 8.59 7.20
CA VAL A 67 -5.96 8.09 8.30
C VAL A 67 -4.49 8.32 8.02
N MET A 68 -4.04 8.03 6.79
CA MET A 68 -2.65 8.29 6.38
C MET A 68 -2.33 9.80 6.39
N ALA A 69 -3.27 10.64 5.95
CA ALA A 69 -3.11 12.09 5.96
C ALA A 69 -3.02 12.63 7.39
N GLU A 70 -3.90 12.17 8.30
CA GLU A 70 -3.89 12.55 9.71
C GLU A 70 -2.57 12.20 10.41
N MET A 71 -1.98 11.03 10.10
CA MET A 71 -0.66 10.66 10.60
C MET A 71 0.41 11.66 10.15
N GLY A 72 0.40 12.06 8.87
CA GLY A 72 1.32 13.06 8.33
C GLY A 72 1.13 14.44 8.96
N ASP A 73 -0.12 14.88 9.09
CA ASP A 73 -0.46 16.17 9.70
C ASP A 73 -0.06 16.22 11.18
N THR A 74 -0.24 15.13 11.91
CA THR A 74 0.17 15.01 13.31
C THR A 74 1.68 15.18 13.45
N LEU A 75 2.47 14.46 12.63
CA LEU A 75 3.93 14.59 12.63
C LEU A 75 4.39 16.01 12.25
N TYR A 76 3.67 16.66 11.33
CA TYR A 76 3.96 18.04 10.96
C TYR A 76 3.69 19.01 12.11
N GLN A 77 2.51 18.92 12.73
CA GLN A 77 2.07 19.81 13.81
C GLN A 77 2.92 19.65 15.08
N GLN A 78 3.37 18.44 15.38
CA GLN A 78 4.23 18.15 16.53
C GLN A 78 5.70 18.57 16.31
N GLY A 79 6.07 18.93 15.07
CA GLY A 79 7.42 19.34 14.72
C GLY A 79 8.39 18.18 14.46
N ASP A 80 7.90 16.94 14.44
CA ASP A 80 8.71 15.73 14.17
C ASP A 80 9.31 15.73 12.76
N LEU A 81 8.73 16.49 11.84
CA LEU A 81 9.25 16.68 10.48
C LEU A 81 10.37 17.72 10.37
N ALA A 82 10.85 18.30 11.48
CA ALA A 82 11.95 19.28 11.44
C ALA A 82 13.21 18.71 10.76
N GLY A 83 13.54 17.44 11.02
CA GLY A 83 14.67 16.76 10.39
C GLY A 83 14.48 16.43 8.90
N PHE A 84 13.25 16.54 8.39
CA PHE A 84 12.91 16.31 6.98
C PHE A 84 12.99 17.59 6.13
N ARG A 85 13.25 18.74 6.76
CA ARG A 85 13.37 20.01 6.05
C ARG A 85 14.68 20.08 5.28
N SER A 86 14.60 20.69 4.10
CA SER A 86 15.69 20.81 3.14
C SER A 86 15.95 22.28 2.81
N ILE A 87 16.42 22.57 1.59
CA ILE A 87 16.73 23.91 1.10
C ILE A 87 15.51 24.83 1.30
N ASN A 88 15.75 26.05 1.78
CA ASN A 88 14.75 27.07 2.04
C ASN A 88 13.63 26.64 3.01
N ASP A 89 13.96 25.78 3.98
CA ASP A 89 13.01 25.29 5.01
C ASP A 89 11.83 24.50 4.43
N THR A 90 11.99 23.92 3.23
CA THR A 90 10.94 23.17 2.54
C THR A 90 11.00 21.68 2.85
N LEU A 91 9.84 21.00 2.80
CA LEU A 91 9.76 19.55 2.80
C LEU A 91 9.85 19.04 1.36
N ARG A 92 10.62 17.95 1.15
CA ARG A 92 10.75 17.33 -0.16
C ARG A 92 9.89 16.07 -0.26
N ILE A 93 9.02 16.06 -1.26
CA ILE A 93 8.21 14.90 -1.63
C ILE A 93 8.77 14.33 -2.92
N THR A 94 9.12 13.05 -2.91
CA THR A 94 9.45 12.28 -4.11
C THR A 94 8.22 11.53 -4.58
N LEU A 95 7.91 11.62 -5.87
CA LEU A 95 6.87 10.85 -6.52
C LEU A 95 7.55 9.78 -7.37
N ASP A 96 7.30 8.50 -7.04
CA ASP A 96 7.85 7.38 -7.79
C ASP A 96 6.75 6.38 -8.16
N GLY A 97 6.81 5.88 -9.39
CA GLY A 97 5.87 4.89 -9.92
C GLY A 97 6.30 3.47 -9.57
N THR A 98 5.39 2.64 -9.06
CA THR A 98 5.68 1.26 -8.73
C THR A 98 4.55 0.32 -9.15
N ASP A 99 4.91 -0.91 -9.54
CA ASP A 99 3.96 -2.00 -9.71
C ASP A 99 3.70 -2.67 -8.37
N PHE A 100 2.44 -2.74 -7.94
CA PHE A 100 2.07 -3.54 -6.77
C PHE A 100 1.43 -4.88 -7.17
N PHE A 101 1.07 -5.05 -8.44
CA PHE A 101 0.60 -6.33 -8.98
C PHE A 101 1.00 -6.47 -10.45
N SER A 102 1.42 -7.67 -10.85
CA SER A 102 1.57 -8.02 -12.26
C SER A 102 1.25 -9.49 -12.52
N SER A 103 0.63 -9.77 -13.67
CA SER A 103 0.33 -11.14 -14.11
C SER A 103 0.15 -11.21 -15.61
N GLU A 104 0.57 -12.33 -16.20
CA GLU A 104 0.29 -12.65 -17.61
C GLU A 104 -0.98 -13.52 -17.77
N LYS A 105 -1.66 -13.85 -16.66
CA LYS A 105 -2.82 -14.75 -16.61
C LYS A 105 -4.04 -14.15 -15.93
N ILE A 106 -3.82 -13.33 -14.91
CA ILE A 106 -4.88 -12.71 -14.11
C ILE A 106 -5.00 -11.25 -14.53
N SER A 107 -6.21 -10.82 -14.86
CA SER A 107 -6.51 -9.46 -15.28
C SER A 107 -7.83 -8.98 -14.70
N CYS A 108 -8.01 -7.65 -14.67
CA CYS A 108 -9.27 -7.00 -14.37
C CYS A 108 -9.43 -5.74 -15.24
N ALA A 109 -10.63 -5.13 -15.21
CA ALA A 109 -10.94 -3.94 -16.00
C ALA A 109 -10.05 -2.72 -15.70
N ARG A 110 -9.41 -2.67 -14.53
CA ARG A 110 -8.52 -1.58 -14.11
C ARG A 110 -7.03 -1.88 -14.37
N CYS A 111 -6.69 -3.05 -14.90
CA CYS A 111 -5.31 -3.37 -15.22
C CYS A 111 -4.81 -2.50 -16.39
N ARG A 112 -3.55 -2.07 -16.27
CA ARG A 112 -2.78 -1.57 -17.40
C ARG A 112 -2.21 -2.74 -18.18
N GLU A 113 -2.36 -2.71 -19.49
CA GLU A 113 -1.83 -3.76 -20.36
C GLU A 113 -0.55 -3.32 -21.05
N THR A 114 0.48 -4.15 -20.98
CA THR A 114 1.74 -3.94 -21.71
C THR A 114 2.04 -5.15 -22.56
N ARG A 115 2.25 -4.94 -23.86
CA ARG A 115 2.70 -6.00 -24.76
C ARG A 115 4.20 -6.22 -24.60
N LEU A 116 4.58 -7.43 -24.19
CA LEU A 116 5.97 -7.83 -23.99
C LEU A 116 6.65 -8.13 -25.34
N LYS A 117 7.98 -8.12 -25.35
CA LYS A 117 8.79 -8.42 -26.55
C LYS A 117 8.51 -9.79 -27.16
N ASN A 118 8.08 -10.75 -26.34
CA ASN A 118 7.70 -12.10 -26.75
C ASN A 118 6.24 -12.19 -27.29
N GLY A 119 5.54 -11.07 -27.42
CA GLY A 119 4.17 -10.99 -27.92
C GLY A 119 3.07 -11.22 -26.88
N ARG A 120 3.42 -11.67 -25.66
CA ARG A 120 2.47 -11.88 -24.54
C ARG A 120 2.03 -10.54 -23.95
N VAL A 121 0.88 -10.55 -23.26
CA VAL A 121 0.34 -9.37 -22.57
C VAL A 121 0.60 -9.52 -21.08
N LEU A 122 1.16 -8.46 -20.48
CA LEU A 122 1.34 -8.33 -19.05
C LEU A 122 0.29 -7.34 -18.52
N HIS A 123 -0.55 -7.81 -17.60
CA HIS A 123 -1.52 -7.00 -16.87
C HIS A 123 -0.86 -6.51 -15.58
N ARG A 124 -0.94 -5.20 -15.33
CA ARG A 124 -0.27 -4.55 -14.20
C ARG A 124 -1.22 -3.64 -13.46
N HIS A 125 -1.08 -3.56 -12.15
CA HIS A 125 -1.56 -2.42 -11.40
C HIS A 125 -0.37 -1.63 -10.89
N MET A 126 -0.43 -0.33 -11.12
CA MET A 126 0.64 0.59 -10.75
C MET A 126 0.07 1.72 -9.88
N ALA A 127 0.91 2.25 -9.02
CA ALA A 127 0.61 3.44 -8.26
C ALA A 127 1.81 4.38 -8.28
N VAL A 128 1.54 5.69 -8.27
CA VAL A 128 2.51 6.69 -7.88
C VAL A 128 2.49 6.77 -6.35
N THR A 129 3.66 6.67 -5.74
CA THR A 129 3.85 6.70 -4.30
C THR A 129 4.56 8.00 -3.92
N PRO A 130 3.85 8.97 -3.32
CA PRO A 130 4.46 10.14 -2.74
C PRO A 130 5.09 9.79 -1.40
N VAL A 131 6.34 10.21 -1.21
CA VAL A 131 7.09 9.92 0.01
C VAL A 131 7.87 11.15 0.42
N LEU A 132 7.74 11.52 1.69
CA LEU A 132 8.57 12.54 2.32
C LEU A 132 9.93 11.93 2.68
N VAL A 133 10.99 12.55 2.13
CA VAL A 133 12.38 12.12 2.31
C VAL A 133 13.30 13.32 2.48
N ALA A 134 14.41 13.13 3.19
CA ALA A 134 15.45 14.14 3.29
C ALA A 134 16.86 13.51 3.38
N PRO A 135 17.90 14.19 2.88
CA PRO A 135 19.28 13.74 3.05
C PRO A 135 19.62 13.53 4.53
N GLY A 136 20.22 12.39 4.86
CA GLY A 136 20.60 12.06 6.23
C GLY A 136 19.47 11.52 7.12
N GLN A 137 18.22 11.49 6.63
CA GLN A 137 17.14 10.78 7.31
C GLN A 137 17.15 9.30 6.92
N ALA A 138 17.15 8.42 7.92
CA ALA A 138 17.07 6.97 7.71
C ALA A 138 15.64 6.51 7.38
N ASN A 139 14.65 7.30 7.78
CA ASN A 139 13.24 6.97 7.62
C ASN A 139 12.64 7.71 6.42
N ALA A 140 11.68 7.06 5.78
CA ALA A 140 10.85 7.62 4.73
C ALA A 140 9.40 7.64 5.22
N LEU A 141 8.69 8.74 5.01
CA LEU A 141 7.30 8.87 5.44
C LEU A 141 6.38 8.78 4.21
N PRO A 142 5.66 7.65 4.02
CA PRO A 142 4.74 7.50 2.90
C PRO A 142 3.50 8.38 3.09
N LEU A 143 3.03 8.95 1.98
CA LEU A 143 1.76 9.67 1.87
C LEU A 143 0.75 8.83 1.07
N PRO A 144 -0.56 9.18 1.09
CA PRO A 144 -1.56 8.46 0.30
C PRO A 144 -1.15 8.33 -1.17
N PRO A 145 -1.15 7.11 -1.74
CA PRO A 145 -0.75 6.90 -3.13
C PRO A 145 -1.78 7.48 -4.12
N GLU A 146 -1.40 7.53 -5.39
CA GLU A 146 -2.34 7.71 -6.49
C GLU A 146 -2.22 6.54 -7.47
N PHE A 147 -3.32 5.85 -7.70
CA PHE A 147 -3.33 4.71 -8.61
C PHE A 147 -3.30 5.16 -10.07
N VAL A 148 -2.46 4.50 -10.87
CA VAL A 148 -2.47 4.63 -12.33
C VAL A 148 -3.52 3.70 -12.86
N GLN A 149 -4.67 4.23 -13.24
CA GLN A 149 -5.84 3.46 -13.63
C GLN A 149 -6.52 4.06 -14.86
N PRO A 150 -7.14 3.24 -15.74
CA PRO A 150 -7.92 3.73 -16.87
C PRO A 150 -8.88 4.83 -16.43
N GLN A 151 -8.86 5.96 -17.14
CA GLN A 151 -9.72 7.10 -16.86
C GLN A 151 -10.92 7.06 -17.81
N ASP A 152 -12.13 7.16 -17.25
CA ASP A 152 -13.35 7.17 -18.05
C ASP A 152 -13.34 8.32 -19.05
N GLY A 153 -13.66 8.01 -20.31
CA GLY A 153 -13.70 9.00 -21.39
C GLY A 153 -12.33 9.42 -21.96
N GLN A 154 -11.24 8.74 -21.60
CA GLN A 154 -9.91 8.97 -22.19
C GLN A 154 -9.50 7.81 -23.10
N ASP A 155 -9.19 8.11 -24.37
CA ASP A 155 -8.72 7.11 -25.34
C ASP A 155 -7.30 6.60 -25.02
N LYS A 156 -6.51 7.42 -24.31
CA LYS A 156 -5.14 7.09 -23.94
C LYS A 156 -5.12 6.44 -22.55
N GLN A 157 -4.41 5.32 -22.45
CA GLN A 157 -4.14 4.70 -21.15
C GLN A 157 -3.45 5.68 -20.20
N ASP A 158 -3.85 5.63 -18.94
CA ASP A 158 -3.28 6.44 -17.87
C ASP A 158 -1.78 6.15 -17.67
N CYS A 159 -1.07 7.08 -17.05
CA CYS A 159 0.36 6.97 -16.80
C CYS A 159 0.77 7.63 -15.48
N GLU A 160 1.98 7.31 -15.03
CA GLU A 160 2.59 7.87 -13.81
C GLU A 160 2.57 9.40 -13.80
N TRP A 161 2.79 10.03 -14.96
CA TRP A 161 2.78 11.49 -15.06
C TRP A 161 1.39 12.09 -14.81
N ALA A 162 0.34 11.49 -15.39
CA ALA A 162 -1.03 11.94 -15.19
C ALA A 162 -1.51 11.67 -13.75
N ALA A 163 -1.17 10.51 -13.18
CA ALA A 163 -1.38 10.22 -11.77
C ALA A 163 -0.66 11.22 -10.86
N SER A 164 0.62 11.52 -11.13
CA SER A 164 1.37 12.54 -10.38
C SER A 164 0.70 13.91 -10.44
N ALA A 165 0.20 14.31 -11.61
CA ALA A 165 -0.51 15.58 -11.77
C ALA A 165 -1.83 15.61 -10.97
N ARG A 166 -2.61 14.51 -10.97
CA ARG A 166 -3.81 14.40 -10.13
C ARG A 166 -3.48 14.47 -8.65
N TRP A 167 -2.42 13.79 -8.22
CA TRP A 167 -2.00 13.80 -6.83
C TRP A 167 -1.60 15.21 -6.36
N LEU A 168 -0.85 15.96 -7.17
CA LEU A 168 -0.43 17.34 -6.87
C LEU A 168 -1.59 18.35 -6.86
N ALA A 169 -2.73 18.02 -7.48
CA ALA A 169 -3.90 18.89 -7.54
C ALA A 169 -4.88 18.70 -6.37
N ARG A 170 -4.57 17.81 -5.42
CA ARG A 170 -5.38 17.55 -4.22
C ARG A 170 -5.20 18.61 -3.14
#